data_AF-A0A843FIQ8-F1
#
_entry.id   AF-A0A843FIQ8-F1
#
_cell.length_a   1.000
_cell.length_b   1.000
_cell.length_c   1.000
_cell.angle_alpha   90.00
_cell.angle_beta   90.00
_cell.angle_gamma   90.00
#
_symmetry.space_group_name_H-M   'P 1'
#
loop_
_entity.id
_entity.type
_entity.pdbx_description
1 polymer ?
#
loop_
_entity_poly.entity_id
_entity_poly.type
_entity_poly.pdbx_seq_one_letter_code
_entity_poly.pdbx_strand_id
1 'polypeptide(L)'
;MTVKDRISSSKITVSDVTASAGKSVSIVARVVDSNNNLVNSGTVNFIVNSKSTTVGVSNGVATFITSFDKSGTYNLFSTFSGNNYLSSSTNSKIIVEKNTISATLSIGDATYGSSNVAVITSDVAFNGLLNVGGSVYSVYVNNGVTRFTIPAKLSVGSYKGILTYSGDDKYNPISINDEFIVTGDDFSLVAKDIVMYYKDGTRLGAYLYDSNGRPLANNTVTFSLQG
;
A
#
# COMPACT_ATOMS: atom_id res chain seq x y z
N MET A 1 -60.34 28.33 29.51
CA MET A 1 -59.25 28.79 28.62
C MET A 1 -58.08 27.84 28.83
N THR A 2 -57.97 26.80 27.99
CA THR A 2 -56.92 25.79 28.13
C THR A 2 -55.59 26.43 27.73
N VAL A 3 -54.63 26.45 28.64
CA VAL A 3 -53.26 26.87 28.33
C VAL A 3 -52.76 25.93 27.25
N LYS A 4 -52.62 26.45 26.02
CA LYS A 4 -51.98 25.74 24.92
C LYS A 4 -50.54 25.52 25.38
N ASP A 5 -50.19 24.30 25.77
CA ASP A 5 -48.83 23.94 26.15
C ASP A 5 -47.89 24.48 25.07
N ARG A 6 -47.00 25.38 25.47
CA ARG A 6 -46.02 25.96 24.54
C ARG A 6 -44.96 24.88 24.35
N ILE A 7 -44.97 24.24 23.18
CA ILE A 7 -43.92 23.33 22.76
C ILE A 7 -42.58 24.09 22.84
N SER A 8 -41.61 23.56 23.59
CA SER A 8 -40.31 24.22 23.78
C SER A 8 -39.49 24.17 22.49
N SER A 9 -38.67 25.19 22.21
CA SER A 9 -37.70 25.06 21.10
C SER A 9 -36.56 24.10 21.47
N SER A 10 -35.93 23.52 20.46
CA SER A 10 -34.73 22.71 20.62
C SER A 10 -33.59 23.26 19.76
N LYS A 11 -32.35 22.90 20.11
CA LYS A 11 -31.16 23.14 19.32
C LYS A 11 -30.35 21.84 19.24
N ILE A 12 -30.16 21.37 18.01
CA ILE A 12 -29.23 20.28 17.69
C ILE A 12 -27.88 20.84 17.23
N THR A 13 -26.80 20.21 17.68
CA THR A 13 -25.45 20.43 17.16
C THR A 13 -24.78 19.11 16.84
N VAL A 14 -24.11 19.04 15.69
CA VAL A 14 -23.27 17.94 15.25
C VAL A 14 -21.99 18.57 14.70
N SER A 15 -20.84 18.12 15.18
CA SER A 15 -19.55 18.58 14.68
C SER A 15 -19.13 17.78 13.44
N ASP A 16 -18.26 18.37 12.62
CA ASP A 16 -17.57 17.61 11.58
C ASP A 16 -16.74 16.49 12.23
N VAL A 17 -16.65 15.33 11.56
CA VAL A 17 -15.93 14.16 12.05
C VAL A 17 -14.98 13.63 10.99
N THR A 18 -13.77 13.26 11.38
CA THR A 18 -12.81 12.58 10.52
C THR A 18 -12.76 11.09 10.83
N ALA A 19 -12.65 10.26 9.80
CA ALA A 19 -12.53 8.80 9.89
C ALA A 19 -11.58 8.28 8.81
N SER A 20 -11.16 7.02 8.92
CA SER A 20 -10.41 6.34 7.86
C SER A 20 -11.30 5.38 7.09
N ALA A 21 -11.08 5.27 5.77
CA ALA A 21 -11.87 4.41 4.90
C ALA A 21 -11.86 2.95 5.40
N GLY A 22 -13.05 2.36 5.51
CA GLY A 22 -13.31 1.02 6.02
C GLY A 22 -13.26 0.88 7.55
N LYS A 23 -13.11 1.98 8.30
CA LYS A 23 -13.17 1.97 9.78
C LYS A 23 -14.50 2.54 10.27
N SER A 24 -14.96 2.05 11.41
CA SER A 24 -16.15 2.60 12.08
C SER A 24 -15.88 3.98 12.64
N VAL A 25 -16.86 4.86 12.55
CA VAL A 25 -16.85 6.21 13.09
C VAL A 25 -18.10 6.45 13.93
N SER A 26 -17.94 7.17 15.03
CA SER A 26 -19.03 7.60 15.91
C SER A 26 -19.36 9.06 15.65
N ILE A 27 -20.61 9.32 15.31
CA ILE A 27 -21.17 10.65 15.07
C ILE A 27 -22.09 10.98 16.24
N VAL A 28 -21.83 12.11 16.89
CA VAL A 28 -22.53 12.51 18.12
C VAL A 28 -23.35 13.75 17.86
N ALA A 29 -24.67 13.63 17.96
CA ALA A 29 -25.57 14.77 18.04
C ALA A 29 -25.82 15.15 19.49
N ARG A 30 -25.69 16.45 19.79
CA ARG A 30 -26.10 17.03 21.07
C ARG A 30 -27.38 17.83 20.89
N VAL A 31 -28.36 17.61 21.76
CA VAL A 31 -29.68 18.25 21.72
C VAL A 31 -29.96 18.90 23.07
N VAL A 32 -30.22 20.22 23.03
CA VAL A 32 -30.61 21.01 24.20
C VAL A 32 -31.92 21.75 23.95
N ASP A 33 -32.62 22.12 25.02
CA ASP A 33 -33.80 22.98 24.96
C ASP A 33 -33.43 24.47 24.88
N SER A 34 -34.44 25.35 24.88
CA SER A 34 -34.27 26.81 24.84
C SER A 34 -33.47 27.40 26.01
N ASN A 35 -33.39 26.68 27.13
CA ASN A 35 -32.68 27.07 28.34
C ASN A 35 -31.30 26.38 28.44
N ASN A 36 -30.85 25.71 27.38
CA ASN A 36 -29.64 24.89 27.31
C ASN A 36 -29.66 23.64 28.23
N ASN A 37 -30.82 23.18 28.69
CA ASN A 37 -30.90 21.90 29.39
C ASN A 37 -30.85 20.73 28.41
N LEU A 38 -30.29 19.60 28.84
CA LEU A 38 -30.21 18.38 28.04
C LEU A 38 -31.60 17.79 27.77
N VAL A 39 -31.88 17.48 26.51
CA VAL A 39 -33.13 16.84 26.11
C VAL A 39 -33.04 15.33 26.33
N ASN A 40 -34.01 14.74 27.04
CA ASN A 40 -34.00 13.32 27.43
C ASN A 40 -35.03 12.45 26.68
N SER A 41 -35.55 12.92 25.55
CA SER A 41 -36.56 12.21 24.75
C SER A 41 -36.51 12.65 23.28
N GLY A 42 -37.23 11.94 22.42
CA GLY A 42 -37.20 12.18 20.97
C GLY A 42 -36.06 11.45 20.27
N THR A 43 -35.87 11.76 19.00
CA THR A 43 -34.94 11.05 18.11
C THR A 43 -34.19 12.02 17.21
N VAL A 44 -32.97 11.69 16.84
CA VAL A 44 -32.24 12.34 15.74
C VAL A 44 -32.24 11.43 14.54
N ASN A 45 -32.70 11.94 13.40
CA ASN A 45 -32.57 11.31 12.10
C ASN A 45 -31.31 11.84 11.40
N PHE A 46 -30.33 10.96 11.19
CA PHE A 46 -29.09 11.22 10.46
C PHE A 46 -29.26 10.80 9.00
N ILE A 47 -28.98 11.69 8.06
CA ILE A 47 -29.08 11.44 6.62
C ILE A 47 -27.71 11.68 5.99
N VAL A 48 -27.15 10.62 5.39
CA VAL A 48 -25.89 10.65 4.64
C VAL A 48 -26.00 9.71 3.45
N ASN A 49 -25.52 10.12 2.26
CA ASN A 49 -25.65 9.35 1.01
C ASN A 49 -27.09 8.90 0.70
N SER A 50 -28.07 9.77 0.96
CA SER A 50 -29.51 9.49 0.82
C SER A 50 -30.03 8.33 1.68
N LYS A 51 -29.23 7.81 2.61
CA LYS A 51 -29.63 6.81 3.61
C LYS A 51 -29.93 7.50 4.94
N SER A 52 -31.05 7.11 5.55
CA SER A 52 -31.55 7.67 6.80
C SER A 52 -31.32 6.69 7.94
N THR A 53 -30.91 7.16 9.10
CA THR A 53 -30.81 6.36 10.33
C THR A 53 -31.31 7.17 11.52
N THR A 54 -32.31 6.64 12.22
CA THR A 54 -32.91 7.30 13.37
C THR A 54 -32.36 6.71 14.67
N VAL A 55 -31.88 7.57 15.56
CA VAL A 55 -31.30 7.21 16.86
C VAL A 55 -32.05 7.96 17.97
N GLY A 56 -32.41 7.28 19.05
CA GLY A 56 -33.05 7.92 20.21
C GLY A 56 -32.10 8.86 20.95
N VAL A 57 -32.65 9.95 21.49
CA VAL A 57 -31.91 10.89 22.34
C VAL A 57 -32.03 10.46 23.80
N SER A 58 -30.90 10.34 24.48
CA SER A 58 -30.81 10.13 25.92
C SER A 58 -29.74 11.04 26.50
N ASN A 59 -30.04 11.73 27.61
CA ASN A 59 -29.13 12.69 28.24
C ASN A 59 -28.57 13.74 27.27
N GLY A 60 -29.43 14.25 26.39
CA GLY A 60 -29.07 15.23 25.37
C GLY A 60 -28.20 14.69 24.24
N VAL A 61 -28.01 13.37 24.13
CA VAL A 61 -27.11 12.75 23.15
C VAL A 61 -27.81 11.70 22.31
N ALA A 62 -27.56 11.72 21.00
CA ALA A 62 -27.81 10.60 20.10
C ALA A 62 -26.52 10.24 19.36
N THR A 63 -26.15 8.95 19.38
CA THR A 63 -24.89 8.46 18.80
C THR A 63 -25.17 7.53 17.62
N PHE A 64 -24.75 7.95 16.43
CA PHE A 64 -24.83 7.14 15.22
C PHE A 64 -23.45 6.55 14.90
N ILE A 65 -23.36 5.22 14.79
CA ILE A 65 -22.14 4.51 14.42
C ILE A 65 -22.28 3.99 12.99
N THR A 66 -21.32 4.31 12.14
CA THR A 66 -21.32 3.92 10.72
C THR A 66 -19.89 3.71 10.20
N SER A 67 -19.74 3.31 8.95
CA SER A 67 -18.44 3.22 8.25
C SER A 67 -18.61 3.53 6.76
N PHE A 68 -17.53 3.95 6.12
CA PHE A 68 -17.49 4.28 4.69
C PHE A 68 -16.32 3.57 4.04
N ASP A 69 -16.57 2.78 2.99
CA ASP A 69 -15.50 2.02 2.32
C ASP A 69 -14.57 2.90 1.48
N LYS A 70 -15.06 4.07 1.05
CA LYS A 70 -14.34 5.01 0.21
C LYS A 70 -13.98 6.26 0.99
N SER A 71 -12.80 6.79 0.70
CA SER A 71 -12.42 8.14 1.12
C SER A 71 -13.25 9.20 0.40
N GLY A 72 -13.40 10.34 1.03
CA GLY A 72 -14.19 11.45 0.51
C GLY A 72 -14.82 12.30 1.61
N THR A 73 -15.50 13.37 1.21
CA THR A 73 -16.29 14.20 2.12
C THR A 73 -17.76 13.89 1.91
N TYR A 74 -18.44 13.51 2.99
CA TYR A 74 -19.86 13.19 3.00
C TYR A 74 -20.62 14.26 3.77
N ASN A 75 -21.61 14.87 3.12
CA ASN A 75 -22.51 15.81 3.79
C ASN A 75 -23.48 15.02 4.69
N LEU A 76 -23.54 15.42 5.95
CA LEU A 76 -24.43 14.84 6.95
C LEU A 76 -25.49 15.87 7.33
N PHE A 77 -26.74 15.53 7.06
CA PHE A 77 -27.90 16.28 7.54
C PHE A 77 -28.49 15.58 8.76
N SER A 78 -28.70 16.31 9.85
CA SER A 78 -29.24 15.75 11.10
C SER A 78 -30.47 16.53 11.52
N THR A 79 -31.56 15.83 11.82
CA THR A 79 -32.81 16.45 12.29
C THR A 79 -33.25 15.82 13.60
N PHE A 80 -33.43 16.64 14.62
CA PHE A 80 -34.08 16.22 15.86
C PHE A 80 -35.60 16.41 15.76
N SER A 81 -36.34 15.41 16.24
CA SER A 81 -37.80 15.40 16.36
C SER A 81 -38.21 14.84 17.73
N GLY A 82 -39.14 15.51 18.41
CA GLY A 82 -39.71 15.03 19.68
C GLY A 82 -41.07 15.66 19.97
N ASN A 83 -41.92 14.99 20.74
CA ASN A 83 -43.31 15.44 20.94
C ASN A 83 -43.44 16.74 21.75
N ASN A 84 -42.50 16.98 22.67
CA ASN A 84 -42.51 18.14 23.57
C ASN A 84 -41.64 19.31 23.08
N TYR A 85 -41.02 19.15 21.90
CA TYR A 85 -40.04 20.09 21.38
C TYR A 85 -40.29 20.39 19.90
N LEU A 86 -40.07 21.64 19.49
CA LEU A 86 -40.00 21.98 18.07
C LEU A 86 -38.80 21.29 17.45
N SER A 87 -38.94 20.81 16.22
CA SER A 87 -37.84 20.19 15.49
C SER A 87 -36.71 21.19 15.24
N SER A 88 -35.48 20.68 15.19
CA SER A 88 -34.31 21.45 14.83
C SER A 88 -33.41 20.60 13.94
N SER A 89 -32.63 21.26 13.08
CA SER A 89 -31.74 20.58 12.15
C SER A 89 -30.39 21.27 12.02
N THR A 90 -29.40 20.51 11.57
CA THR A 90 -28.05 21.02 11.33
C THR A 90 -27.37 20.22 10.21
N ASN A 91 -26.35 20.84 9.61
CA ASN A 91 -25.47 20.21 8.63
C ASN A 91 -24.07 20.11 9.21
N SER A 92 -23.39 19.00 8.90
CA SER A 92 -21.99 18.76 9.21
C SER A 92 -21.37 17.90 8.12
N LYS A 93 -20.06 17.64 8.20
CA LYS A 93 -19.32 16.81 7.26
C LYS A 93 -18.70 15.62 7.97
N ILE A 94 -18.67 14.50 7.25
CA ILE A 94 -17.85 13.35 7.60
C ILE A 94 -16.72 13.30 6.57
N ILE A 95 -15.49 13.47 7.02
CA ILE A 95 -14.29 13.46 6.19
C ILE A 95 -13.65 12.08 6.35
N VAL A 96 -13.68 11.28 5.29
CA VAL A 96 -13.11 9.94 5.28
C VAL A 96 -11.78 9.99 4.53
N GLU A 97 -10.71 9.71 5.24
CA GLU A 97 -9.35 9.75 4.72
C GLU A 97 -8.91 8.39 4.19
N LYS A 98 -7.99 8.42 3.22
CA LYS A 98 -7.31 7.20 2.75
C LYS A 98 -6.33 6.71 3.80
N ASN A 99 -6.20 5.40 3.91
CA ASN A 99 -5.23 4.75 4.76
C ASN A 99 -3.85 4.75 4.09
N THR A 100 -2.80 4.78 4.90
CA THR A 100 -1.43 4.52 4.45
C THR A 100 -1.18 3.01 4.37
N ILE A 101 -0.36 2.58 3.40
CA ILE A 101 0.12 1.20 3.29
C ILE A 101 1.53 1.13 3.87
N SER A 102 1.81 0.11 4.67
CA SER A 102 3.17 -0.22 5.11
C SER A 102 3.69 -1.37 4.27
N ALA A 103 4.66 -1.10 3.40
CA ALA A 103 5.26 -2.10 2.54
C ALA A 103 6.77 -1.94 2.42
N THR A 104 7.47 -3.05 2.17
CA THR A 104 8.91 -3.09 1.91
C THR A 104 9.20 -3.87 0.63
N LEU A 105 10.32 -3.55 -0.01
CA LEU A 105 10.87 -4.26 -1.16
C LEU A 105 12.31 -4.64 -0.83
N SER A 106 12.67 -5.89 -1.06
CA SER A 106 14.04 -6.36 -1.03
C SER A 106 14.30 -7.22 -2.26
N ILE A 107 15.36 -6.94 -3.01
CA ILE A 107 15.78 -7.70 -4.17
C ILE A 107 17.16 -8.25 -3.87
N GLY A 108 17.28 -9.58 -3.87
CA GLY A 108 18.57 -10.22 -3.64
C GLY A 108 19.53 -9.99 -4.82
N ASP A 109 20.81 -9.77 -4.49
CA ASP A 109 21.90 -9.83 -5.45
C ASP A 109 21.92 -11.19 -6.17
N ALA A 110 22.49 -11.20 -7.38
CA ALA A 110 22.61 -12.42 -8.16
C ALA A 110 23.93 -12.46 -8.94
N THR A 111 24.34 -13.65 -9.36
CA THR A 111 25.37 -13.79 -10.40
C THR A 111 24.72 -13.74 -11.78
N TYR A 112 25.49 -13.37 -12.80
CA TYR A 112 25.03 -13.33 -14.18
C TYR A 112 24.41 -14.67 -14.60
N GLY A 113 23.27 -14.63 -15.29
CA GLY A 113 22.54 -15.82 -15.70
C GLY A 113 21.60 -16.40 -14.62
N SER A 114 21.76 -16.05 -13.34
CA SER A 114 20.81 -16.37 -12.28
C SER A 114 19.54 -15.49 -12.36
N SER A 115 18.46 -15.90 -11.71
CA SER A 115 17.25 -15.07 -11.59
C SER A 115 17.25 -14.31 -10.27
N ASN A 116 17.03 -13.00 -10.32
CA ASN A 116 16.76 -12.22 -9.12
C ASN A 116 15.32 -12.48 -8.62
N VAL A 117 15.14 -12.46 -7.30
CA VAL A 117 13.84 -12.60 -6.66
C VAL A 117 13.59 -11.37 -5.81
N ALA A 118 12.49 -10.67 -6.09
CA ALA A 118 11.97 -9.61 -5.25
C ALA A 118 11.12 -10.22 -4.13
N VAL A 119 11.44 -9.87 -2.89
CA VAL A 119 10.65 -10.16 -1.70
C VAL A 119 9.96 -8.87 -1.27
N ILE A 120 8.64 -8.89 -1.29
CA ILE A 120 7.81 -7.74 -0.94
C ILE A 120 7.03 -8.10 0.31
N THR A 121 7.03 -7.22 1.30
CA THR A 121 6.09 -7.34 2.44
C THR A 121 5.10 -6.20 2.43
N SER A 122 3.87 -6.45 2.86
CA SER A 122 2.80 -5.44 2.91
C SER A 122 1.77 -5.79 3.98
N ASP A 123 1.19 -4.77 4.62
CA ASP A 123 0.07 -4.93 5.56
C ASP A 123 -1.30 -5.07 4.87
N VAL A 124 -1.37 -4.85 3.55
CA VAL A 124 -2.56 -5.02 2.72
C VAL A 124 -2.22 -5.60 1.35
N ALA A 125 -3.21 -6.20 0.69
CA ALA A 125 -3.04 -6.70 -0.67
C ALA A 125 -3.31 -5.58 -1.72
N PHE A 126 -2.49 -5.52 -2.77
CA PHE A 126 -2.68 -4.59 -3.89
C PHE A 126 -2.00 -5.09 -5.18
N ASN A 127 -2.43 -4.55 -6.33
CA ASN A 127 -1.72 -4.74 -7.60
C ASN A 127 -0.72 -3.60 -7.80
N GLY A 128 0.57 -3.91 -7.80
CA GLY A 128 1.66 -2.94 -8.00
C GLY A 128 2.36 -3.12 -9.34
N LEU A 129 3.20 -2.13 -9.67
CA LEU A 129 4.10 -2.16 -10.82
C LEU A 129 5.54 -2.13 -10.31
N LEU A 130 6.30 -3.18 -10.59
CA LEU A 130 7.73 -3.29 -10.28
C LEU A 130 8.55 -2.95 -11.53
N ASN A 131 9.32 -1.85 -11.47
CA ASN A 131 10.29 -1.48 -12.49
C ASN A 131 11.68 -1.95 -12.09
N VAL A 132 12.31 -2.80 -12.91
CA VAL A 132 13.68 -3.27 -12.74
C VAL A 132 14.37 -3.34 -14.10
N GLY A 133 15.57 -2.76 -14.21
CA GLY A 133 16.36 -2.81 -15.45
C GLY A 133 15.65 -2.20 -16.66
N GLY A 134 14.77 -1.22 -16.44
CA GLY A 134 13.98 -0.58 -17.49
C GLY A 134 12.72 -1.35 -17.91
N SER A 135 12.50 -2.58 -17.40
CA SER A 135 11.29 -3.36 -17.62
C SER A 135 10.28 -3.16 -16.50
N VAL A 136 8.99 -3.11 -16.82
CA VAL A 136 7.90 -2.96 -15.85
C VAL A 136 7.09 -4.25 -15.78
N TYR A 137 6.91 -4.77 -14.56
CA TYR A 137 6.17 -5.99 -14.27
C TYR A 137 4.96 -5.69 -13.38
N SER A 138 3.79 -6.22 -13.74
CA SER A 138 2.64 -6.23 -12.85
C SER A 138 2.81 -7.31 -11.77
N VAL A 139 2.72 -6.92 -10.51
CA VAL A 139 2.90 -7.80 -9.36
C VAL A 139 1.68 -7.72 -8.44
N TYR A 140 1.06 -8.87 -8.17
CA TYR A 140 0.06 -8.95 -7.10
C TYR A 140 0.78 -9.12 -5.75
N VAL A 141 0.70 -8.09 -4.92
CA VAL A 141 1.26 -8.07 -3.57
C VAL A 141 0.20 -8.55 -2.60
N ASN A 142 0.51 -9.59 -1.83
CA ASN A 142 -0.38 -10.13 -0.80
C ASN A 142 -0.27 -9.30 0.49
N ASN A 143 -1.29 -9.39 1.34
CA ASN A 143 -1.12 -9.08 2.76
C ASN A 143 -0.18 -10.13 3.38
N GLY A 144 0.95 -9.70 3.92
CA GLY A 144 2.05 -10.55 4.34
C GLY A 144 3.22 -10.46 3.37
N VAL A 145 3.62 -11.60 2.77
CA VAL A 145 4.82 -11.71 1.93
C VAL A 145 4.46 -12.15 0.51
N THR A 146 5.03 -11.47 -0.49
CA THR A 146 5.04 -11.88 -1.90
C THR A 146 6.48 -12.12 -2.35
N ARG A 147 6.73 -13.24 -3.03
CA ARG A 147 8.00 -13.51 -3.74
C ARG A 147 7.74 -13.46 -5.24
N PHE A 148 8.40 -12.55 -5.93
CA PHE A 148 8.29 -12.38 -7.38
C PHE A 148 9.64 -12.63 -8.04
N THR A 149 9.72 -13.66 -8.87
CA THR A 149 10.92 -13.94 -9.67
C THR A 149 10.93 -13.02 -10.88
N ILE A 150 11.99 -12.22 -11.01
CA ILE A 150 12.16 -11.29 -12.14
C ILE A 150 12.42 -12.11 -13.40
N PRO A 151 11.57 -12.00 -14.45
CA PRO A 151 11.72 -12.81 -15.66
C PRO A 151 12.97 -12.49 -16.48
N ALA A 152 13.39 -11.23 -16.53
CA ALA A 152 14.55 -10.82 -17.30
C ALA A 152 15.84 -11.31 -16.64
N LYS A 153 16.77 -11.80 -17.48
CA LYS A 153 18.16 -12.01 -17.09
C LYS A 153 18.91 -10.70 -17.24
N LEU A 154 19.33 -10.14 -16.12
CA LEU A 154 20.04 -8.88 -16.07
C LEU A 154 21.53 -9.09 -16.37
N SER A 155 22.14 -8.13 -17.07
CA SER A 155 23.59 -8.10 -17.28
C SER A 155 24.31 -7.77 -15.98
N VAL A 156 25.63 -7.98 -15.94
CA VAL A 156 26.46 -7.54 -14.82
C VAL A 156 26.33 -6.02 -14.65
N GLY A 157 26.08 -5.58 -13.42
CA GLY A 157 25.91 -4.17 -13.09
C GLY A 157 25.10 -3.92 -11.82
N SER A 158 24.98 -2.65 -11.45
CA SER A 158 24.14 -2.19 -10.35
C SER A 158 22.76 -1.79 -10.86
N TYR A 159 21.72 -2.15 -10.10
CA TYR A 159 20.34 -1.93 -10.46
C TYR A 159 19.57 -1.32 -9.30
N LYS A 160 18.50 -0.60 -9.65
CA LYS A 160 17.49 -0.11 -8.72
C LYS A 160 16.13 -0.68 -9.10
N GLY A 161 15.50 -1.40 -8.19
CA GLY A 161 14.12 -1.85 -8.32
C GLY A 161 13.18 -0.84 -7.67
N ILE A 162 12.09 -0.48 -8.34
CA ILE A 162 11.08 0.45 -7.82
C ILE A 162 9.71 -0.22 -7.91
N LEU A 163 9.07 -0.45 -6.76
CA LEU A 163 7.69 -0.91 -6.69
C LEU A 163 6.78 0.30 -6.44
N THR A 164 5.78 0.45 -7.30
CA THR A 164 4.78 1.51 -7.20
C THR A 164 3.37 0.94 -7.10
N TYR A 165 2.51 1.65 -6.40
CA TYR A 165 1.07 1.46 -6.40
C TYR A 165 0.41 2.83 -6.43
N SER A 166 -0.55 3.03 -7.33
CA SER A 166 -1.17 4.34 -7.59
C SER A 166 -2.14 4.79 -6.50
N GLY A 167 -2.47 3.94 -5.54
CA GLY A 167 -3.58 4.15 -4.63
C GLY A 167 -4.93 3.81 -5.27
N ASP A 168 -5.95 3.81 -4.43
CA ASP A 168 -7.36 3.61 -4.81
C ASP A 168 -8.28 4.47 -3.91
N ASP A 169 -9.57 4.21 -3.90
CA ASP A 169 -10.53 4.94 -3.07
C ASP A 169 -10.26 4.80 -1.56
N LYS A 170 -9.49 3.80 -1.12
CA LYS A 170 -9.23 3.47 0.29
C LYS A 170 -7.80 3.73 0.72
N TYR A 171 -6.82 3.61 -0.18
CA TYR A 171 -5.40 3.66 0.15
C TYR A 171 -4.64 4.72 -0.65
N ASN A 172 -3.69 5.35 0.01
CA ASN A 172 -2.76 6.29 -0.61
C ASN A 172 -1.78 5.56 -1.57
N PRO A 173 -1.28 6.25 -2.61
CA PRO A 173 -0.20 5.72 -3.43
C PRO A 173 1.06 5.44 -2.60
N ILE A 174 1.87 4.48 -3.06
CA ILE A 174 3.20 4.21 -2.52
C ILE A 174 4.23 4.08 -3.64
N SER A 175 5.48 4.41 -3.32
CA SER A 175 6.65 4.19 -4.15
C SER A 175 7.81 3.81 -3.23
N ILE A 176 8.24 2.56 -3.30
CA ILE A 176 9.35 2.00 -2.51
C ILE A 176 10.39 1.43 -3.46
N ASN A 177 11.64 1.40 -3.02
CA ASN A 177 12.74 0.96 -3.87
C ASN A 177 13.78 0.16 -3.09
N ASP A 178 14.56 -0.61 -3.82
CA ASP A 178 15.75 -1.30 -3.31
C ASP A 178 16.85 -1.27 -4.39
N GLU A 179 18.10 -1.36 -3.94
CA GLU A 179 19.29 -1.39 -4.81
C GLU A 179 19.99 -2.74 -4.66
N PHE A 180 20.41 -3.32 -5.78
CA PHE A 180 21.04 -4.64 -5.81
C PHE A 180 22.06 -4.71 -6.94
N ILE A 181 22.93 -5.71 -6.90
CA ILE A 181 23.96 -5.93 -7.91
C ILE A 181 23.81 -7.29 -8.58
N VAL A 182 24.13 -7.31 -9.87
CA VAL A 182 24.39 -8.52 -10.62
C VAL A 182 25.89 -8.60 -10.85
N THR A 183 26.53 -9.59 -10.27
CA THR A 183 27.97 -9.82 -10.39
C THR A 183 28.26 -10.76 -11.55
N GLY A 184 29.46 -10.67 -12.13
CA GLY A 184 29.94 -11.72 -13.02
C GLY A 184 30.11 -13.03 -12.23
N ASP A 185 30.03 -14.15 -12.91
CA ASP A 185 30.54 -15.39 -12.32
C ASP A 185 32.07 -15.28 -12.19
N ASP A 186 32.62 -15.80 -11.10
CA ASP A 186 34.06 -16.01 -11.00
C ASP A 186 34.45 -17.13 -11.97
N PHE A 187 35.47 -16.89 -12.80
CA PHE A 187 36.05 -17.89 -13.69
C PHE A 187 37.53 -18.06 -13.40
N SER A 188 38.03 -19.27 -13.56
CA SER A 188 39.47 -19.53 -13.51
C SER A 188 39.95 -20.13 -14.82
N LEU A 189 41.09 -19.64 -15.29
CA LEU A 189 41.81 -20.19 -16.44
C LEU A 189 43.08 -20.87 -15.92
N VAL A 190 43.19 -22.18 -16.13
CA VAL A 190 44.32 -22.98 -15.68
C VAL A 190 45.09 -23.49 -16.88
N ALA A 191 46.35 -23.07 -17.02
CA ALA A 191 47.28 -23.60 -18.00
C ALA A 191 48.44 -24.31 -17.29
N LYS A 192 49.04 -25.30 -17.96
CA LYS A 192 50.27 -25.93 -17.48
C LYS A 192 51.47 -25.29 -18.14
N ASP A 193 52.57 -25.21 -17.41
CA ASP A 193 53.87 -24.86 -17.98
C ASP A 193 54.24 -25.85 -19.09
N ILE A 194 54.78 -25.31 -20.18
CA ILE A 194 55.25 -26.11 -21.31
C ILE A 194 56.63 -25.65 -21.76
N VAL A 195 57.42 -26.60 -22.25
CA VAL A 195 58.67 -26.33 -22.99
C VAL A 195 58.39 -26.68 -24.45
N MET A 196 58.70 -25.75 -25.36
CA MET A 196 58.49 -25.94 -26.80
C MET A 196 59.83 -26.05 -27.52
N TYR A 197 59.99 -27.04 -28.39
CA TYR A 197 61.13 -27.20 -29.28
C TYR A 197 60.75 -26.86 -30.73
N TYR A 198 61.74 -26.41 -31.51
CA TYR A 198 61.51 -26.05 -32.90
C TYR A 198 60.99 -27.26 -33.71
N LYS A 199 59.78 -27.11 -34.28
CA LYS A 199 59.08 -28.10 -35.13
C LYS A 199 58.62 -29.39 -34.41
N ASP A 200 58.47 -29.39 -33.08
CA ASP A 200 58.03 -30.58 -32.34
C ASP A 200 56.50 -30.79 -32.32
N GLY A 201 55.72 -29.76 -32.64
CA GLY A 201 54.25 -29.81 -32.66
C GLY A 201 53.58 -29.64 -31.29
N THR A 202 54.31 -29.19 -30.26
CA THR A 202 53.77 -28.93 -28.92
C THR A 202 52.66 -27.88 -28.96
N ARG A 203 51.61 -28.07 -28.15
CA ARG A 203 50.42 -27.18 -28.08
C ARG A 203 50.25 -26.60 -26.68
N LEU A 204 50.02 -25.29 -26.62
CA LEU A 204 49.53 -24.63 -25.40
C LEU A 204 48.02 -24.83 -25.29
N GLY A 205 47.57 -25.31 -24.14
CA GLY A 205 46.16 -25.46 -23.81
C GLY A 205 45.87 -24.90 -22.43
N ALA A 206 44.63 -24.46 -22.23
CA ALA A 206 44.12 -24.04 -20.94
C ALA A 206 42.75 -24.66 -20.69
N TYR A 207 42.43 -24.87 -19.42
CA TYR A 207 41.12 -25.28 -18.96
C TYR A 207 40.41 -24.07 -18.33
N LEU A 208 39.21 -23.77 -18.81
CA LEU A 208 38.34 -22.76 -18.23
C LEU A 208 37.37 -23.43 -17.28
N TYR A 209 37.26 -22.93 -16.05
CA TYR A 209 36.32 -23.42 -15.05
C TYR A 209 35.40 -22.30 -14.56
N ASP A 210 34.17 -22.68 -14.18
CA ASP A 210 33.28 -21.81 -13.41
C ASP A 210 33.76 -21.66 -11.95
N SER A 211 33.02 -20.86 -11.18
CA SER A 211 33.27 -20.61 -9.76
C SER A 211 33.19 -21.85 -8.87
N ASN A 212 32.57 -22.93 -9.36
CA ASN A 212 32.45 -24.22 -8.67
C ASN A 212 33.50 -25.24 -9.15
N GLY A 213 34.44 -24.84 -10.00
CA GLY A 213 35.47 -25.72 -10.56
C GLY A 213 34.97 -26.67 -11.65
N ARG A 214 33.82 -26.41 -12.27
CA ARG A 214 33.30 -27.21 -13.39
C ARG A 214 33.87 -26.72 -14.71
N PRO A 215 34.39 -27.61 -15.57
CA PRO A 215 34.98 -27.20 -16.84
C PRO A 215 33.91 -26.63 -17.79
N LEU A 216 34.20 -25.47 -18.38
CA LEU A 216 33.33 -24.75 -19.30
C LEU A 216 33.75 -25.03 -20.75
N ALA A 217 32.96 -25.85 -21.44
CA ALA A 217 33.20 -26.21 -22.85
C ALA A 217 32.72 -25.12 -23.84
N ASN A 218 33.25 -25.15 -25.07
CA ASN A 218 32.85 -24.29 -26.20
C ASN A 218 33.04 -22.78 -25.99
N ASN A 219 33.93 -22.38 -25.09
CA ASN A 219 34.34 -20.99 -24.92
C ASN A 219 35.61 -20.69 -25.71
N THR A 220 35.71 -19.49 -26.26
CA THR A 220 36.92 -19.02 -26.94
C THR A 220 37.90 -18.48 -25.90
N VAL A 221 39.09 -19.06 -25.83
CA VAL A 221 40.23 -18.53 -25.05
C VAL A 221 41.24 -17.94 -26.02
N THR A 222 41.54 -16.65 -25.85
CA THR A 222 42.54 -15.96 -26.67
C THR A 222 43.85 -15.87 -25.91
N PHE A 223 44.93 -16.41 -26.49
CA PHE A 223 46.28 -16.24 -25.99
C PHE A 223 46.96 -15.09 -26.73
N SER A 224 47.56 -14.17 -25.99
CA SER A 224 48.41 -13.12 -26.53
C SER A 224 49.83 -13.31 -26.01
N LEU A 225 50.78 -13.51 -26.92
CA LEU A 225 52.19 -13.65 -26.59
C LEU A 225 52.85 -12.28 -26.76
N GLN A 226 53.50 -11.80 -25.70
CA GLN A 226 54.42 -10.66 -25.79
C GLN A 226 55.84 -11.21 -25.63
N GLY A 227 56.71 -10.86 -26.58
CA GLY A 227 58.12 -11.28 -26.63
C GLY A 227 59.04 -10.12 -26.34
#